data_AF-D8J4K4-F1
#
_entry.id   AF-D8J4K4-F1
#
_cell.length_a   1.000
_cell.length_b   1.000
_cell.length_c   1.000
_cell.angle_alpha   90.00
_cell.angle_beta   90.00
_cell.angle_gamma   90.00
#
_symmetry.space_group_name_H-M   'P 1'
#
loop_
_entity.id
_entity.type
_entity.pdbx_description
1 polymer ?
#
loop_
_entity_poly.entity_id
_entity_poly.type
_entity_poly.pdbx_seq_one_letter_code
_entity_poly.pdbx_strand_id
1 'polypeptide(L)'
;MFFHDDELQYPVEVEEPNPAFARMLQQAIGGVEGEIRVFMQYLFQGMNQPPDNEQMRMLLYETAMEELGHVEMLATAVAKNLEGAPVGMREEFAQDGAVNAAMQGYLPRQFLSAGFGAMPEDSQGNPFSTDHVYASGNPAGDLYANVTAEATGRTLATRLWEMTDDPGMKDMLSYLIARDTMHQNQWLAALQDLGDPEDAFDHLPVPDSFPQEEENQEFNYEFFSTTKEPTDNPETAWTTGESVDGKSEFSFGRQPGGGKPNLPSPDPRAYNDPTE
;
A
#
# COMPACT_ATOMS: atom_id res chain seq x y z
N MET A 1 -13.44 -11.80 18.62
CA MET A 1 -13.05 -13.22 18.80
C MET A 1 -12.72 -13.73 17.42
N PHE A 2 -11.58 -14.40 17.24
CA PHE A 2 -11.14 -14.95 15.97
C PHE A 2 -11.17 -16.48 16.05
N PHE A 3 -11.40 -17.14 14.93
CA PHE A 3 -11.32 -18.58 14.76
C PHE A 3 -10.30 -18.87 13.64
N HIS A 4 -9.64 -20.01 13.69
CA HIS A 4 -8.74 -20.48 12.64
C HIS A 4 -9.08 -21.93 12.28
N ASP A 5 -8.76 -22.28 11.05
CA ASP A 5 -8.72 -23.66 10.53
C ASP A 5 -7.27 -23.98 10.15
N ASP A 6 -6.94 -25.26 9.94
CA ASP A 6 -5.59 -25.71 9.59
C ASP A 6 -5.31 -25.63 8.07
N GLU A 7 -6.31 -25.25 7.27
CA GLU A 7 -6.22 -25.14 5.81
C GLU A 7 -5.77 -23.74 5.34
N LEU A 8 -4.81 -23.71 4.40
CA LEU A 8 -4.51 -22.49 3.65
C LEU A 8 -5.69 -22.08 2.78
N GLN A 9 -5.91 -20.78 2.62
CA GLN A 9 -7.00 -20.24 1.81
C GLN A 9 -6.92 -20.67 0.33
N TYR A 10 -5.71 -20.88 -0.19
CA TYR A 10 -5.44 -21.42 -1.52
C TYR A 10 -4.13 -22.23 -1.51
N PRO A 11 -3.96 -23.25 -2.38
CA PRO A 11 -2.74 -24.04 -2.44
C PRO A 11 -1.47 -23.20 -2.67
N VAL A 12 -0.40 -23.55 -1.97
CA VAL A 12 0.92 -22.93 -2.10
C VAL A 12 1.93 -24.02 -2.41
N GLU A 13 2.31 -24.20 -3.67
CA GLU A 13 3.27 -25.23 -4.09
C GLU A 13 4.54 -24.61 -4.68
N VAL A 14 5.70 -25.23 -4.43
CA VAL A 14 7.00 -24.83 -4.97
C VAL A 14 7.66 -26.10 -5.52
N GLU A 15 7.92 -26.12 -6.82
CA GLU A 15 8.63 -27.22 -7.50
C GLU A 15 10.14 -27.06 -7.37
N GLU A 16 10.64 -25.83 -7.49
CA GLU A 16 12.06 -25.50 -7.42
C GLU A 16 12.32 -24.40 -6.37
N PRO A 17 12.76 -24.77 -5.14
CA PRO A 17 13.04 -23.80 -4.10
C PRO A 17 14.05 -22.72 -4.53
N ASN A 18 13.68 -21.45 -4.36
CA ASN A 18 14.49 -20.31 -4.75
C ASN A 18 14.67 -19.31 -3.58
N PRO A 19 15.81 -19.35 -2.86
CA PRO A 19 16.05 -18.46 -1.74
C PRO A 19 16.07 -16.96 -2.11
N ALA A 20 16.42 -16.63 -3.35
CA ALA A 20 16.36 -15.24 -3.83
C ALA A 20 14.90 -14.79 -4.03
N PHE A 21 14.04 -15.67 -4.52
CA PHE A 21 12.61 -15.38 -4.64
C PHE A 21 11.93 -15.32 -3.27
N ALA A 22 12.31 -16.16 -2.32
CA ALA A 22 11.86 -16.06 -0.92
C ALA A 22 12.15 -14.67 -0.32
N ARG A 23 13.32 -14.09 -0.60
CA ARG A 23 13.63 -12.72 -0.22
C ARG A 23 12.73 -11.69 -0.90
N MET A 24 12.38 -11.88 -2.18
CA MET A 24 11.47 -10.97 -2.89
C MET A 24 10.04 -11.05 -2.33
N LEU A 25 9.56 -12.25 -2.00
CA LEU A 25 8.23 -12.46 -1.40
C LEU A 25 8.05 -11.73 -0.06
N GLN A 26 9.13 -11.47 0.70
CA GLN A 26 9.06 -10.63 1.90
C GLN A 26 8.50 -9.22 1.60
N GLN A 27 8.69 -8.68 0.39
CA GLN A 27 8.07 -7.41 0.00
C GLN A 27 6.54 -7.48 0.05
N ALA A 28 5.95 -8.61 -0.37
CA ALA A 28 4.51 -8.83 -0.31
C ALA A 28 4.02 -9.13 1.10
N ILE A 29 4.91 -9.34 2.08
CA ILE A 29 4.54 -9.54 3.49
C ILE A 29 4.67 -8.24 4.25
N GLY A 30 5.90 -7.75 4.45
CA GLY A 30 6.22 -6.62 5.33
C GLY A 30 6.56 -5.33 4.59
N GLY A 31 6.53 -5.31 3.26
CA GLY A 31 6.68 -4.10 2.46
C GLY A 31 5.46 -3.17 2.55
N VAL A 32 5.60 -1.95 2.03
CA VAL A 32 4.51 -0.96 2.01
C VAL A 32 3.34 -1.37 1.10
N GLU A 33 3.58 -2.25 0.14
CA GLU A 33 2.56 -2.86 -0.71
C GLU A 33 2.12 -4.26 -0.21
N GLY A 34 2.59 -4.70 0.96
CA GLY A 34 2.40 -6.06 1.45
C GLY A 34 1.17 -6.28 2.32
N GLU A 35 0.84 -7.56 2.52
CA GLU A 35 -0.40 -8.03 3.14
C GLU A 35 -0.55 -7.63 4.61
N ILE A 36 0.56 -7.46 5.36
CA ILE A 36 0.47 -6.99 6.75
C ILE A 36 -0.12 -5.57 6.80
N ARG A 37 0.16 -4.73 5.80
CA ARG A 37 -0.40 -3.36 5.75
C ARG A 37 -1.91 -3.43 5.59
N VAL A 38 -2.41 -4.15 4.58
CA VAL A 38 -3.83 -4.21 4.26
C VAL A 38 -4.63 -4.91 5.35
N PHE A 39 -4.11 -6.00 5.92
CA PHE A 39 -4.67 -6.62 7.13
C PHE A 39 -4.86 -5.61 8.26
N MET A 40 -3.79 -4.92 8.66
CA MET A 40 -3.85 -3.96 9.77
C MET A 40 -4.77 -2.79 9.43
N GLN A 41 -4.68 -2.26 8.22
CA GLN A 41 -5.48 -1.13 7.76
C GLN A 41 -6.97 -1.44 7.83
N TYR A 42 -7.41 -2.55 7.23
CA TYR A 42 -8.82 -2.91 7.19
C TYR A 42 -9.33 -3.30 8.58
N LEU A 43 -8.50 -3.96 9.38
CA LEU A 43 -8.84 -4.32 10.75
C LEU A 43 -9.12 -3.08 11.62
N PHE A 44 -8.21 -2.10 11.61
CA PHE A 44 -8.34 -0.89 12.42
C PHE A 44 -9.45 0.04 11.90
N GLN A 45 -9.62 0.15 10.58
CA GLN A 45 -10.77 0.84 9.99
C GLN A 45 -12.09 0.20 10.46
N GLY A 46 -12.19 -1.13 10.42
CA GLY A 46 -13.36 -1.87 10.90
C GLY A 46 -13.63 -1.69 12.39
N MET A 47 -12.58 -1.67 13.23
CA MET A 47 -12.68 -1.38 14.66
C MET A 47 -13.20 0.03 14.95
N ASN A 48 -12.88 1.00 14.08
CA ASN A 48 -13.29 2.38 14.23
C ASN A 48 -14.69 2.68 13.67
N GLN A 49 -15.33 1.73 12.98
CA GLN A 49 -16.69 1.92 12.48
C GLN A 49 -17.70 2.02 13.62
N PRO A 50 -18.64 2.99 13.54
CA PRO A 50 -19.69 3.11 14.53
C PRO A 50 -20.68 1.94 14.43
N PRO A 51 -21.43 1.61 15.51
CA PRO A 51 -22.26 0.41 15.56
C PRO A 51 -23.39 0.35 14.53
N ASP A 52 -23.84 1.51 14.05
CA ASP A 52 -24.91 1.66 13.05
C ASP A 52 -24.43 1.47 11.60
N ASN A 53 -23.11 1.43 11.35
CA ASN A 53 -22.53 1.10 10.05
C ASN A 53 -22.13 -0.38 9.95
N GLU A 54 -23.09 -1.28 10.18
CA GLU A 54 -22.84 -2.72 10.26
C GLU A 54 -22.28 -3.30 8.95
N GLN A 55 -22.74 -2.80 7.79
CA GLN A 55 -22.36 -3.31 6.47
C GLN A 55 -20.90 -2.98 6.13
N MET A 56 -20.47 -1.73 6.33
CA MET A 56 -19.06 -1.34 6.15
C MET A 56 -18.16 -2.07 7.15
N ARG A 57 -18.59 -2.17 8.40
CA ARG A 57 -17.86 -2.89 9.44
C ARG A 57 -17.67 -4.36 9.09
N MET A 58 -18.70 -5.01 8.53
CA MET A 58 -18.63 -6.38 8.03
C MET A 58 -17.63 -6.45 6.87
N LEU A 59 -17.77 -5.62 5.84
CA LEU A 59 -16.88 -5.60 4.67
C LEU A 59 -15.40 -5.49 5.09
N LEU A 60 -15.08 -4.52 5.95
CA LEU A 60 -13.73 -4.28 6.44
C LEU A 60 -13.17 -5.46 7.24
N TYR A 61 -13.97 -6.08 8.11
CA TYR A 61 -13.50 -7.23 8.88
C TYR A 61 -13.33 -8.49 8.05
N GLU A 62 -14.26 -8.79 7.14
CA GLU A 62 -14.17 -9.96 6.27
C GLU A 62 -12.91 -9.85 5.40
N THR A 63 -12.66 -8.68 4.80
CA THR A 63 -11.45 -8.50 3.99
C THR A 63 -10.19 -8.46 4.84
N ALA A 64 -10.20 -7.83 6.02
CA ALA A 64 -9.04 -7.90 6.92
C ALA A 64 -8.66 -9.35 7.25
N MET A 65 -9.64 -10.22 7.53
CA MET A 65 -9.36 -11.62 7.85
C MET A 65 -8.86 -12.41 6.64
N GLU A 66 -9.36 -12.08 5.44
CA GLU A 66 -8.81 -12.59 4.19
C GLU A 66 -7.33 -12.20 4.02
N GLU A 67 -6.95 -10.94 4.26
CA GLU A 67 -5.55 -10.53 4.16
C GLU A 67 -4.63 -11.24 5.16
N LEU A 68 -5.14 -11.58 6.34
CA LEU A 68 -4.39 -12.41 7.27
C LEU A 68 -4.13 -13.83 6.71
N GLY A 69 -5.07 -14.37 5.94
CA GLY A 69 -4.89 -15.61 5.17
C GLY A 69 -3.84 -15.46 4.06
N HIS A 70 -3.82 -14.32 3.37
CA HIS A 70 -2.79 -14.02 2.38
C HIS A 70 -1.39 -13.95 3.00
N VAL A 71 -1.25 -13.33 4.18
CA VAL A 71 0.00 -13.34 4.97
C VAL A 71 0.46 -14.78 5.24
N GLU A 72 -0.46 -15.67 5.65
CA GLU A 72 -0.14 -17.07 5.93
C GLU A 72 0.32 -17.82 4.66
N MET A 73 -0.37 -17.62 3.53
CA MET A 73 0.02 -18.18 2.25
C MET A 73 1.42 -17.72 1.82
N LEU A 74 1.71 -16.42 1.90
CA LEU A 74 3.02 -15.88 1.54
C LEU A 74 4.11 -16.35 2.50
N ALA A 75 3.82 -16.42 3.81
CA ALA A 75 4.76 -16.97 4.78
C ALA A 75 5.11 -18.42 4.49
N THR A 76 4.12 -19.21 4.06
CA THR A 76 4.30 -20.59 3.58
C THR A 76 5.15 -20.64 2.32
N ALA A 77 4.90 -19.75 1.35
CA ALA A 77 5.65 -19.65 0.11
C ALA A 77 7.13 -19.30 0.36
N VAL A 78 7.41 -18.39 1.30
CA VAL A 78 8.78 -18.06 1.74
C VAL A 78 9.46 -19.29 2.31
N ALA A 79 8.81 -20.01 3.23
CA ALA A 79 9.39 -21.21 3.84
C ALA A 79 9.67 -22.32 2.80
N LYS A 80 8.73 -22.59 1.90
CA LYS A 80 8.92 -23.56 0.81
C LYS A 80 10.06 -23.15 -0.15
N ASN A 81 10.19 -21.86 -0.48
CA ASN A 81 11.30 -21.38 -1.31
C ASN A 81 12.66 -21.40 -0.61
N LEU A 82 12.70 -21.48 0.73
CA LEU A 82 13.93 -21.62 1.52
C LEU A 82 14.29 -23.09 1.81
N GLU A 83 13.47 -24.06 1.37
CA GLU A 83 13.72 -25.47 1.61
C GLU A 83 15.05 -25.91 0.96
N GLY A 84 15.90 -26.59 1.74
CA GLY A 84 17.22 -27.04 1.30
C GLY A 84 18.27 -25.94 1.16
N ALA A 85 17.96 -24.68 1.54
CA ALA A 85 18.91 -23.59 1.48
C ALA A 85 20.16 -23.86 2.35
N PRO A 86 21.37 -23.51 1.87
CA PRO A 86 22.61 -23.76 2.58
C PRO A 86 22.70 -22.94 3.88
N VAL A 87 23.20 -23.59 4.94
CA VAL A 87 23.12 -23.13 6.35
C VAL A 87 24.42 -22.44 6.84
N GLY A 88 25.41 -22.24 5.96
CA GLY A 88 26.63 -21.52 6.31
C GLY A 88 27.83 -21.78 5.40
N MET A 89 28.84 -20.91 5.52
CA MET A 89 30.16 -21.08 4.90
C MET A 89 30.96 -22.18 5.64
N ARG A 90 30.68 -23.46 5.37
CA ARG A 90 31.78 -24.45 5.51
C ARG A 90 32.77 -24.17 4.39
N GLU A 91 34.08 -24.33 4.63
CA GLU A 91 35.11 -24.15 3.59
C GLU A 91 34.80 -24.94 2.31
N GLU A 92 34.13 -26.09 2.46
CA GLU A 92 33.68 -26.97 1.37
C GLU A 92 32.57 -26.32 0.50
N PHE A 93 31.70 -25.51 1.09
CA PHE A 93 30.63 -24.77 0.40
C PHE A 93 31.11 -23.46 -0.22
N ALA A 94 32.14 -22.83 0.36
CA ALA A 94 32.70 -21.58 -0.13
C ALA A 94 33.39 -21.72 -1.50
N GLN A 95 33.71 -22.95 -1.93
CA GLN A 95 34.30 -23.23 -3.23
C GLN A 95 33.25 -23.55 -4.32
N ASP A 96 32.00 -23.77 -3.94
CA ASP A 96 30.92 -24.04 -4.88
C ASP A 96 30.24 -22.72 -5.29
N GLY A 97 30.27 -22.41 -6.58
CA GLY A 97 29.67 -21.20 -7.13
C GLY A 97 28.15 -21.13 -6.96
N ALA A 98 27.45 -22.26 -7.02
CA ALA A 98 26.01 -22.33 -6.83
C ALA A 98 25.64 -22.11 -5.36
N VAL A 99 26.42 -22.67 -4.43
CA VAL A 99 26.21 -22.44 -3.00
C VAL A 99 26.48 -20.98 -2.61
N ASN A 100 27.54 -20.38 -3.15
CA ASN A 100 27.80 -18.94 -2.94
C ASN A 100 26.67 -18.06 -3.51
N ALA A 101 26.15 -18.37 -4.69
CA ALA A 101 25.02 -17.64 -5.26
C ALA A 101 23.75 -17.79 -4.40
N ALA A 102 23.45 -19.00 -3.93
CA ALA A 102 22.32 -19.25 -3.03
C ALA A 102 22.46 -18.49 -1.70
N MET A 103 23.66 -18.47 -1.10
CA MET A 103 23.97 -17.71 0.12
C MET A 103 23.82 -16.20 -0.07
N GLN A 104 24.02 -15.68 -1.28
CA GLN A 104 23.80 -14.26 -1.61
C GLN A 104 22.34 -13.94 -1.93
N GLY A 105 21.52 -14.96 -2.23
CA GLY A 105 20.13 -14.80 -2.64
C GLY A 105 19.19 -14.42 -1.50
N TYR A 106 19.35 -15.01 -0.33
CA TYR A 106 18.45 -14.80 0.82
C TYR A 106 18.98 -13.75 1.81
N LEU A 107 18.09 -13.13 2.59
CA LEU A 107 18.48 -12.20 3.66
C LEU A 107 19.15 -13.01 4.79
N PRO A 108 20.32 -12.61 5.32
CA PRO A 108 20.97 -13.35 6.41
C PRO A 108 20.05 -13.63 7.61
N ARG A 109 19.07 -12.74 7.86
CA ARG A 109 18.05 -12.90 8.90
C ARG A 109 17.09 -14.08 8.65
N GLN A 110 16.80 -14.45 7.40
CA GLN A 110 16.00 -15.65 7.08
C GLN A 110 16.63 -16.91 7.68
N PHE A 111 17.96 -17.01 7.71
CA PHE A 111 18.64 -18.07 8.45
C PHE A 111 18.81 -17.74 9.95
N LEU A 112 19.45 -16.62 10.27
CA LEU A 112 19.93 -16.32 11.62
C LEU A 112 18.81 -16.02 12.63
N SER A 113 17.68 -15.47 12.17
CA SER A 113 16.57 -15.04 13.01
C SER A 113 15.34 -15.93 12.85
N ALA A 114 15.01 -16.32 11.62
CA ALA A 114 13.75 -17.00 11.30
C ALA A 114 13.87 -18.52 11.10
N GLY A 115 15.08 -19.09 11.09
CA GLY A 115 15.26 -20.53 10.87
C GLY A 115 14.65 -21.03 9.55
N PHE A 116 14.80 -20.24 8.49
CA PHE A 116 14.20 -20.42 7.15
C PHE A 116 12.69 -20.14 7.06
N GLY A 117 12.14 -19.34 7.97
CA GLY A 117 10.77 -18.81 7.89
C GLY A 117 10.69 -17.38 7.36
N ALA A 118 9.44 -16.94 7.12
CA ALA A 118 9.12 -15.55 6.86
C ALA A 118 9.25 -14.68 8.13
N MET A 119 9.31 -13.37 7.92
CA MET A 119 9.33 -12.37 8.99
C MET A 119 8.47 -11.18 8.58
N PRO A 120 7.94 -10.39 9.53
CA PRO A 120 7.23 -9.15 9.24
C PRO A 120 8.22 -8.04 8.83
N GLU A 121 8.89 -8.24 7.71
CA GLU A 121 9.90 -7.35 7.12
C GLU A 121 9.78 -7.32 5.60
N ASP A 122 10.33 -6.29 4.97
CA ASP A 122 10.37 -6.15 3.52
C ASP A 122 11.52 -6.97 2.87
N SER A 123 11.64 -6.89 1.54
CA SER A 123 12.69 -7.60 0.78
C SER A 123 14.13 -7.15 1.07
N GLN A 124 14.31 -6.06 1.82
CA GLN A 124 15.60 -5.55 2.28
C GLN A 124 15.84 -5.82 3.78
N GLY A 125 14.89 -6.46 4.47
CA GLY A 125 14.97 -6.76 5.89
C GLY A 125 14.60 -5.59 6.81
N ASN A 126 13.96 -4.54 6.29
CA ASN A 126 13.41 -3.49 7.13
C ASN A 126 12.13 -4.00 7.80
N PRO A 127 11.97 -3.86 9.12
CA PRO A 127 10.73 -4.23 9.79
C PRO A 127 9.53 -3.49 9.20
N PHE A 128 8.38 -4.17 9.14
CA PHE A 128 7.12 -3.55 8.75
C PHE A 128 6.87 -2.26 9.56
N SER A 129 6.56 -1.16 8.88
CA SER A 129 6.20 0.11 9.51
C SER A 129 4.70 0.33 9.50
N THR A 130 4.13 0.62 10.66
CA THR A 130 2.74 1.02 10.81
C THR A 130 2.44 2.42 10.26
N ASP A 131 3.47 3.19 9.86
CA ASP A 131 3.29 4.53 9.29
C ASP A 131 2.52 4.53 7.97
N HIS A 132 2.37 3.36 7.34
CA HIS A 132 1.61 3.15 6.10
C HIS A 132 0.22 2.53 6.33
N VAL A 133 -0.23 2.43 7.58
CA VAL A 133 -1.57 1.99 7.96
C VAL A 133 -2.48 3.21 8.08
N TYR A 134 -3.41 3.38 7.15
CA TYR A 134 -4.31 4.53 7.11
C TYR A 134 -5.69 4.19 7.68
N ALA A 135 -6.00 4.67 8.88
CA ALA A 135 -7.30 4.54 9.52
C ALA A 135 -7.71 5.90 10.11
N SER A 136 -8.01 6.86 9.22
CA SER A 136 -8.27 8.26 9.56
C SER A 136 -9.59 8.47 10.31
N GLY A 137 -10.53 7.53 10.17
CA GLY A 137 -11.89 7.65 10.69
C GLY A 137 -12.83 8.39 9.74
N ASN A 138 -12.36 8.89 8.59
CA ASN A 138 -13.21 9.35 7.50
C ASN A 138 -13.42 8.20 6.50
N PRO A 139 -14.65 7.70 6.30
CA PRO A 139 -14.91 6.55 5.44
C PRO A 139 -14.42 6.72 3.99
N ALA A 140 -14.69 7.86 3.35
CA ALA A 140 -14.28 8.09 1.96
C ALA A 140 -12.74 8.15 1.82
N GLY A 141 -12.07 8.86 2.74
CA GLY A 141 -10.61 8.94 2.77
C GLY A 141 -9.95 7.57 3.00
N ASP A 142 -10.51 6.77 3.92
CA ASP A 142 -10.03 5.43 4.22
C ASP A 142 -10.25 4.47 3.04
N LEU A 143 -11.38 4.55 2.32
CA LEU A 143 -11.63 3.76 1.12
C LEU A 143 -10.69 4.14 -0.05
N TYR A 144 -10.38 5.42 -0.25
CA TYR A 144 -9.34 5.82 -1.20
C TYR A 144 -7.97 5.22 -0.86
N ALA A 145 -7.64 5.17 0.43
CA ALA A 145 -6.42 4.52 0.90
C ALA A 145 -6.43 3.00 0.67
N ASN A 146 -7.59 2.34 0.77
CA ASN A 146 -7.77 0.92 0.46
C ASN A 146 -7.60 0.65 -1.04
N VAL A 147 -8.26 1.42 -1.91
CA VAL A 147 -8.08 1.32 -3.37
C VAL A 147 -6.60 1.49 -3.74
N THR A 148 -5.91 2.46 -3.12
CA THR A 148 -4.47 2.66 -3.33
C THR A 148 -3.66 1.44 -2.89
N ALA A 149 -3.97 0.89 -1.72
CA ALA A 149 -3.28 -0.29 -1.20
C ALA A 149 -3.37 -1.46 -2.17
N GLU A 150 -4.58 -1.82 -2.59
CA GLU A 150 -4.81 -2.91 -3.54
C GLU A 150 -4.19 -2.67 -4.92
N ALA A 151 -4.25 -1.43 -5.43
CA ALA A 151 -3.65 -1.10 -6.73
C ALA A 151 -2.12 -1.28 -6.69
N THR A 152 -1.48 -0.88 -5.59
CA THR A 152 -0.03 -1.04 -5.41
C THR A 152 0.37 -2.48 -5.09
N GLY A 153 -0.40 -3.19 -4.25
CA GLY A 153 -0.22 -4.61 -3.93
C GLY A 153 -0.31 -5.47 -5.19
N ARG A 154 -1.35 -5.26 -6.01
CA ARG A 154 -1.49 -5.94 -7.30
C ARG A 154 -0.34 -5.66 -8.24
N THR A 155 0.15 -4.42 -8.28
CA THR A 155 1.33 -4.08 -9.08
C THR A 155 2.56 -4.88 -8.61
N LEU A 156 2.79 -4.97 -7.30
CA LEU A 156 3.85 -5.81 -6.74
C LEU A 156 3.64 -7.30 -7.07
N ALA A 157 2.44 -7.83 -6.87
CA ALA A 157 2.12 -9.23 -7.13
C ALA A 157 2.35 -9.60 -8.61
N THR A 158 1.98 -8.73 -9.56
CA THR A 158 2.29 -8.94 -10.99
C THR A 158 3.79 -8.96 -11.29
N ARG A 159 4.59 -8.11 -10.62
CA ARG A 159 6.06 -8.12 -10.77
C ARG A 159 6.67 -9.39 -10.19
N LEU A 160 6.21 -9.83 -9.01
CA LEU A 160 6.63 -11.11 -8.42
C LEU A 160 6.27 -12.27 -9.34
N TRP A 161 5.07 -12.24 -9.93
CA TRP A 161 4.65 -13.24 -10.91
C TRP A 161 5.61 -13.27 -12.09
N GLU A 162 6.05 -12.14 -12.63
CA GLU A 162 7.03 -12.07 -13.72
C GLU A 162 8.46 -12.52 -13.30
N MET A 163 8.79 -12.49 -12.00
CA MET A 163 10.13 -12.79 -11.48
C MET A 163 10.37 -14.27 -11.17
N THR A 164 9.38 -15.14 -11.39
CA THR A 164 9.50 -16.59 -11.23
C THR A 164 9.00 -17.32 -12.45
N ASP A 165 9.51 -18.53 -12.68
CA ASP A 165 9.01 -19.50 -13.65
C ASP A 165 8.41 -20.75 -12.96
N ASP A 166 8.45 -20.82 -11.63
CA ASP A 166 7.90 -21.93 -10.84
C ASP A 166 6.37 -22.00 -11.01
N PRO A 167 5.80 -23.12 -11.51
CA PRO A 167 4.37 -23.22 -11.80
C PRO A 167 3.46 -23.03 -10.58
N GLY A 168 3.88 -23.52 -9.40
CA GLY A 168 3.10 -23.41 -8.17
C GLY A 168 3.10 -21.98 -7.64
N MET A 169 4.22 -21.27 -7.71
CA MET A 169 4.30 -19.84 -7.40
C MET A 169 3.50 -18.99 -8.37
N LYS A 170 3.53 -19.32 -9.67
CA LYS A 170 2.68 -18.68 -10.68
C LYS A 170 1.20 -18.84 -10.35
N ASP A 171 0.77 -20.03 -9.93
CA ASP A 171 -0.63 -20.30 -9.60
C ASP A 171 -1.08 -19.51 -8.35
N MET A 172 -0.32 -19.60 -7.26
CA MET A 172 -0.60 -18.86 -6.03
C MET A 172 -0.61 -17.33 -6.25
N LEU A 173 0.36 -16.78 -6.98
CA LEU A 173 0.38 -15.34 -7.28
C LEU A 173 -0.77 -14.94 -8.20
N SER A 174 -1.19 -15.80 -9.13
CA SER A 174 -2.36 -15.54 -9.97
C SER A 174 -3.65 -15.48 -9.13
N TYR A 175 -3.75 -16.30 -8.08
CA TYR A 175 -4.84 -16.22 -7.10
C TYR A 175 -4.83 -14.86 -6.38
N LEU A 176 -3.70 -14.45 -5.79
CA LEU A 176 -3.59 -13.16 -5.09
C LEU A 176 -3.93 -11.98 -6.03
N ILE A 177 -3.37 -11.95 -7.24
CA ILE A 177 -3.70 -10.93 -8.27
C ILE A 177 -5.21 -10.88 -8.57
N ALA A 178 -5.90 -12.02 -8.55
CA ALA A 178 -7.34 -12.08 -8.74
C ALA A 178 -8.11 -11.57 -7.51
N ARG A 179 -7.62 -11.82 -6.29
CA ARG A 179 -8.18 -11.25 -5.06
C ARG A 179 -8.02 -9.73 -5.02
N ASP A 180 -6.84 -9.19 -5.31
CA ASP A 180 -6.63 -7.74 -5.41
C ASP A 180 -7.55 -7.09 -6.46
N THR A 181 -7.86 -7.81 -7.55
CA THR A 181 -8.83 -7.34 -8.54
C THR A 181 -10.22 -7.21 -7.92
N MET A 182 -10.67 -8.20 -7.16
CA MET A 182 -11.95 -8.16 -6.46
C MET A 182 -11.97 -7.08 -5.38
N HIS A 183 -10.89 -6.95 -4.61
CA HIS A 183 -10.75 -5.96 -3.55
C HIS A 183 -10.78 -4.52 -4.08
N GLN A 184 -10.11 -4.23 -5.19
CA GLN A 184 -10.26 -2.93 -5.87
C GLN A 184 -11.71 -2.63 -6.24
N ASN A 185 -12.41 -3.62 -6.80
CA ASN A 185 -13.81 -3.43 -7.21
C ASN A 185 -14.74 -3.23 -6.02
N GLN A 186 -14.61 -3.99 -4.93
CA GLN A 186 -15.46 -3.81 -3.75
C GLN A 186 -15.20 -2.46 -3.06
N TRP A 187 -13.95 -1.97 -3.03
CA TRP A 187 -13.64 -0.69 -2.41
C TRP A 187 -14.19 0.48 -3.22
N LEU A 188 -14.10 0.41 -4.54
CA LEU A 188 -14.74 1.38 -5.44
C LEU A 188 -16.27 1.34 -5.33
N ALA A 189 -16.87 0.15 -5.24
CA ALA A 189 -18.30 0.01 -5.04
C ALA A 189 -18.76 0.58 -3.68
N ALA A 190 -18.01 0.30 -2.62
CA ALA A 190 -18.28 0.83 -1.29
C ALA A 190 -18.10 2.36 -1.23
N LEU A 191 -17.17 2.91 -2.01
CA LEU A 191 -16.96 4.35 -2.10
C LEU A 191 -18.14 5.04 -2.79
N GLN A 192 -18.64 4.46 -3.89
CA GLN A 192 -19.84 4.95 -4.59
C GLN A 192 -21.10 4.86 -3.70
N ASP A 193 -21.20 3.83 -2.85
CA ASP A 193 -22.33 3.65 -1.93
C ASP A 193 -22.36 4.67 -0.77
N LEU A 194 -21.29 5.44 -0.55
CA LEU A 194 -21.27 6.50 0.48
C LEU A 194 -22.14 7.70 0.10
N GLY A 195 -22.36 7.96 -1.19
CA GLY A 195 -23.15 9.08 -1.73
C GLY A 195 -24.38 8.60 -2.50
N ASP A 196 -24.82 9.38 -3.47
CA ASP A 196 -25.83 8.96 -4.45
C ASP A 196 -25.30 7.82 -5.35
N PRO A 197 -25.92 6.63 -5.38
CA PRO A 197 -25.49 5.54 -6.27
C PRO A 197 -25.53 5.89 -7.76
N GLU A 198 -26.30 6.89 -8.18
CA GLU A 198 -26.33 7.38 -9.57
C GLU A 198 -25.18 8.36 -9.89
N ASP A 199 -24.47 8.86 -8.87
CA ASP A 199 -23.32 9.77 -8.99
C ASP A 199 -22.09 9.23 -8.22
N ALA A 200 -21.15 8.67 -8.97
CA ALA A 200 -19.94 8.05 -8.43
C ALA A 200 -19.00 9.03 -7.69
N PHE A 201 -19.27 10.34 -7.69
CA PHE A 201 -18.43 11.36 -7.09
C PHE A 201 -19.18 12.24 -6.07
N ASP A 202 -20.41 11.89 -5.69
CA ASP A 202 -21.22 12.68 -4.75
C ASP A 202 -20.56 12.83 -3.36
N HIS A 203 -19.71 11.88 -2.96
CA HIS A 203 -18.93 11.94 -1.72
C HIS A 203 -17.77 12.95 -1.72
N LEU A 204 -17.52 13.65 -2.84
CA LEU A 204 -16.44 14.66 -2.97
C LEU A 204 -16.92 16.06 -2.58
N PRO A 205 -16.03 16.97 -2.16
CA PRO A 205 -14.65 16.71 -1.76
C PRO A 205 -14.61 15.95 -0.43
N VAL A 206 -13.49 15.36 -0.06
CA VAL A 206 -13.37 14.62 1.20
C VAL A 206 -12.56 15.45 2.22
N PRO A 207 -13.11 15.79 3.40
CA PRO A 207 -14.49 15.58 3.82
C PRO A 207 -15.46 16.58 3.17
N ASP A 208 -16.66 16.13 2.86
CA ASP A 208 -17.74 16.93 2.26
C ASP A 208 -18.46 17.78 3.30
N SER A 209 -18.38 17.36 4.57
CA SER A 209 -18.91 18.04 5.75
C SER A 209 -18.23 19.36 6.11
N PHE A 210 -17.12 19.73 5.46
CA PHE A 210 -16.53 21.05 5.64
C PHE A 210 -17.40 22.12 4.94
N PRO A 211 -17.72 23.26 5.58
CA PRO A 211 -18.51 24.31 4.95
C PRO A 211 -17.81 24.87 3.71
N GLN A 212 -18.36 24.62 2.53
CA GLN A 212 -17.70 24.97 1.27
C GLN A 212 -17.54 26.48 1.12
N GLU A 213 -18.48 27.27 1.63
CA GLU A 213 -18.39 28.73 1.63
C GLU A 213 -17.18 29.29 2.40
N GLU A 214 -16.57 28.50 3.28
CA GLU A 214 -15.36 28.86 4.02
C GLU A 214 -14.07 28.46 3.27
N GLU A 215 -14.16 27.63 2.23
CA GLU A 215 -13.06 27.37 1.30
C GLU A 215 -12.82 28.60 0.41
N ASN A 216 -11.57 28.82 0.01
CA ASN A 216 -11.27 29.83 -0.99
C ASN A 216 -11.82 29.43 -2.37
N GLN A 217 -13.04 29.91 -2.65
CA GLN A 217 -13.78 29.70 -3.89
C GLN A 217 -13.08 30.23 -5.16
N GLU A 218 -12.05 31.07 -5.03
CA GLU A 218 -11.27 31.53 -6.17
C GLU A 218 -10.42 30.40 -6.76
N PHE A 219 -9.99 29.42 -5.94
CA PHE A 219 -8.90 28.51 -6.29
C PHE A 219 -9.25 27.02 -6.21
N ASN A 220 -10.42 26.65 -5.70
CA ASN A 220 -10.78 25.26 -5.43
C ASN A 220 -11.00 24.37 -6.68
N TYR A 221 -11.11 24.98 -7.87
CA TYR A 221 -11.15 24.28 -9.17
C TYR A 221 -10.15 24.84 -10.19
N GLU A 222 -9.14 25.60 -9.75
CA GLU A 222 -8.09 26.13 -10.63
C GLU A 222 -6.83 25.25 -10.57
N PHE A 223 -6.45 24.66 -11.70
CA PHE A 223 -5.14 24.04 -11.83
C PHE A 223 -4.08 25.13 -11.99
N PHE A 224 -3.09 25.12 -11.09
CA PHE A 224 -1.95 26.03 -11.18
C PHE A 224 -0.76 25.41 -11.89
N SER A 225 -0.32 26.05 -12.98
CA SER A 225 1.05 25.85 -13.44
C SER A 225 2.04 26.51 -12.49
N THR A 226 3.01 25.74 -12.02
CA THR A 226 4.13 26.20 -11.18
C THR A 226 5.39 26.46 -11.98
N THR A 227 5.33 26.32 -13.31
CA THR A 227 6.44 26.67 -14.19
C THR A 227 6.69 28.17 -14.12
N LYS A 228 7.97 28.55 -14.03
CA LYS A 228 8.35 29.95 -13.95
C LYS A 228 7.96 30.72 -15.22
N GLU A 229 8.21 30.11 -16.37
CA GLU A 229 7.88 30.69 -17.66
C GLU A 229 6.41 30.42 -18.03
N PRO A 230 5.77 31.30 -18.81
CA PRO A 230 4.44 31.05 -19.35
C PRO A 230 4.32 29.66 -19.96
N THR A 231 3.31 28.92 -19.49
CA THR A 231 2.89 27.65 -20.08
C THR A 231 1.45 27.81 -20.49
N ASP A 232 1.14 27.38 -21.70
CA ASP A 232 -0.22 27.38 -22.21
C ASP A 232 -1.05 26.30 -21.51
N ASN A 233 -2.37 26.52 -21.42
CA ASN A 233 -3.28 25.49 -20.93
C ASN A 233 -3.15 24.25 -21.84
N PRO A 234 -2.90 23.05 -21.29
CA PRO A 234 -2.88 21.83 -22.09
C PRO A 234 -4.28 21.41 -22.59
N GLU A 235 -5.36 22.07 -22.14
CA GLU A 235 -6.75 21.78 -22.51
C GLU A 235 -7.12 20.31 -22.25
N THR A 236 -6.78 19.81 -21.05
CA THR A 236 -7.05 18.44 -20.60
C THR A 236 -8.20 18.41 -19.60
N ALA A 237 -8.73 17.20 -19.32
CA ALA A 237 -9.88 16.99 -18.44
C ALA A 237 -9.71 17.48 -16.97
N TRP A 238 -8.50 17.91 -16.58
CA TRP A 238 -8.20 18.47 -15.26
C TRP A 238 -7.82 19.97 -15.31
N THR A 239 -7.98 20.62 -16.47
CA THR A 239 -7.70 22.06 -16.66
C THR A 239 -8.82 22.84 -17.33
N THR A 240 -9.85 22.16 -17.84
CA THR A 240 -10.98 22.76 -18.54
C THR A 240 -12.21 21.86 -18.44
N GLY A 241 -13.41 22.42 -18.59
CA GLY A 241 -14.68 21.70 -18.53
C GLY A 241 -15.20 21.49 -17.10
N GLU A 242 -16.34 20.82 -16.98
CA GLU A 242 -16.98 20.52 -15.70
C GLU A 242 -16.07 19.65 -14.81
N SER A 243 -16.03 19.96 -13.51
CA SER A 243 -15.29 19.19 -12.53
C SER A 243 -15.91 17.80 -12.34
N VAL A 244 -15.10 16.81 -11.95
CA VAL A 244 -15.58 15.42 -11.81
C VAL A 244 -16.64 15.25 -10.73
N ASP A 245 -16.68 16.15 -9.74
CA ASP A 245 -17.71 16.20 -8.69
C ASP A 245 -18.95 17.03 -9.11
N GLY A 246 -18.98 17.59 -10.33
CA GLY A 246 -20.10 18.37 -10.85
C GLY A 246 -20.34 19.72 -10.16
N LYS A 247 -19.45 20.18 -9.28
CA LYS A 247 -19.66 21.37 -8.45
C LYS A 247 -19.18 22.67 -9.09
N SER A 248 -18.30 22.61 -10.09
CA SER A 248 -17.76 23.79 -10.79
C SER A 248 -17.18 23.44 -12.17
N GLU A 249 -16.52 24.40 -12.81
CA GLU A 249 -15.69 24.16 -13.99
C GLU A 249 -14.21 24.29 -13.64
N PHE A 250 -13.39 23.35 -14.13
CA PHE A 250 -11.95 23.48 -14.06
C PHE A 250 -11.46 24.68 -14.87
N SER A 251 -10.46 25.35 -14.32
CA SER A 251 -9.73 26.41 -15.02
C SER A 251 -8.22 26.22 -14.90
N PHE A 252 -7.46 26.93 -15.75
CA PHE A 252 -6.01 26.88 -15.76
C PHE A 252 -5.43 28.26 -15.47
N GLY A 253 -4.55 28.34 -14.49
CA GLY A 253 -3.90 29.58 -14.14
C GLY A 253 -2.48 29.41 -13.62
N ARG A 254 -2.04 30.44 -12.90
CA ARG A 254 -0.70 30.48 -12.30
C ARG A 254 -0.80 30.72 -10.83
N GLN A 255 0.17 30.19 -10.11
CA GLN A 255 0.29 30.47 -8.68
C GLN A 255 0.23 31.99 -8.43
N PRO A 256 -0.71 32.47 -7.59
CA PRO A 256 -0.95 33.90 -7.41
C PRO A 256 0.23 34.64 -6.76
N GLY A 257 1.12 33.89 -6.09
CA GLY A 257 2.22 34.43 -5.32
C GLY A 257 1.77 35.01 -3.97
N GLY A 258 2.70 35.11 -3.01
CA GLY A 258 2.40 35.58 -1.64
C GLY A 258 3.46 36.51 -1.05
N GLY A 259 4.35 37.05 -1.91
CA GLY A 259 5.51 37.82 -1.47
C GLY A 259 6.66 36.93 -0.94
N LYS A 260 7.68 37.58 -0.35
CA LYS A 260 8.81 36.86 0.28
C LYS A 260 8.43 36.44 1.70
N PRO A 261 8.88 35.25 2.17
CA PRO A 261 8.71 34.87 3.58
C PRO A 261 9.24 35.95 4.52
N ASN A 262 8.43 36.35 5.49
CA ASN A 262 8.78 37.33 6.51
C ASN A 262 8.76 36.64 7.89
N LEU A 263 9.91 36.13 8.32
CA LEU A 263 10.06 35.36 9.54
C LEU A 263 10.51 36.25 10.71
N PRO A 264 10.02 36.01 11.95
CA PRO A 264 10.55 36.69 13.12
C PRO A 264 12.01 36.28 13.37
N SER A 265 12.78 37.15 14.04
CA SER A 265 14.11 36.78 14.53
C SER A 265 14.01 35.62 15.54
N PRO A 266 14.95 34.66 15.52
CA PRO A 266 14.97 33.59 16.51
C PRO A 266 15.03 34.13 17.93
N ASP A 267 14.38 33.43 18.87
CA ASP A 267 14.46 33.77 20.29
C ASP A 267 15.92 33.65 20.76
N PRO A 268 16.52 34.69 21.39
CA PRO A 268 17.89 34.62 21.88
C PRO A 268 18.15 33.48 22.87
N ARG A 269 17.12 33.01 23.58
CA ARG A 269 17.20 31.87 24.51
C ARG A 269 17.40 30.53 23.82
N ALA A 270 17.24 30.47 22.50
CA ALA A 270 17.52 29.29 21.70
C ALA A 270 19.00 29.16 21.34
N TYR A 271 19.86 30.13 21.69
CA TYR A 271 21.31 30.11 21.41
C TYR A 271 21.65 29.83 19.94
N ASN A 272 20.79 30.31 19.03
CA ASN A 272 20.96 30.16 17.58
C ASN A 272 21.97 31.16 16.98
N ASP A 273 22.53 32.06 17.80
CA ASP A 273 23.63 32.93 17.41
C ASP A 273 24.95 32.22 17.75
N PRO A 274 25.73 31.76 16.74
CA PRO A 274 27.00 31.09 16.97
C PRO A 274 28.15 32.06 17.30
N THR A 275 27.90 33.37 17.35
CA THR A 275 28.92 34.38 17.61
C THR A 275 28.73 35.09 18.96
N GLU A 276 29.59 34.74 19.92
CA GLU A 276 30.07 35.66 20.96
C GLU A 276 31.42 36.27 20.54
#